data_AF-A0A8S3IQC4-F1
#
_entry.id   AF-A0A8S3IQC4-F1
#
_cell.length_a   1.000
_cell.length_b   1.000
_cell.length_c   1.000
_cell.angle_alpha   90.00
_cell.angle_beta   90.00
_cell.angle_gamma   90.00
#
_symmetry.space_group_name_H-M   'P 1'
#
loop_
_entity.id
_entity.type
_entity.pdbx_description
1 polymer ?
#
loop_
_entity_poly.entity_id
_entity_poly.type
_entity_poly.pdbx_seq_one_letter_code
_entity_poly.pdbx_strand_id
1 'polypeptide(L)' 'VTCKQPISAHSKISMVDGQPCCAKCYEDSHAKRCTLCQKAIIADVEYLEFEDKYWHKECFTCSKCQVLN' A
#
# COMPACT_ATOMS: atom_id res chain seq x y z
N VAL A 1 -3.89 8.17 -9.30
CA VAL A 1 -3.34 9.27 -10.13
C VAL A 1 -2.43 8.65 -11.18
N THR A 2 -2.55 9.01 -12.45
CA THR A 2 -1.70 8.46 -13.52
C THR A 2 -0.56 9.42 -13.85
N CYS A 3 0.69 8.96 -13.70
CA CYS A 3 1.91 9.69 -14.04
C CYS A 3 2.03 9.68 -15.57
N LYS A 4 1.87 10.83 -16.26
CA LYS A 4 2.08 10.93 -17.73
C LYS A 4 3.55 10.96 -18.14
N GLN A 5 4.44 10.49 -17.27
CA GLN A 5 5.88 10.51 -17.48
C GLN A 5 6.31 9.28 -18.31
N PRO A 6 7.40 9.37 -19.08
CA PRO A 6 7.95 8.22 -19.79
C PRO A 6 8.30 7.10 -18.82
N ILE A 7 7.96 5.85 -19.17
CA ILE A 7 8.29 4.66 -18.36
C ILE A 7 9.82 4.55 -18.12
N SER A 8 10.64 5.00 -19.07
CA SER A 8 12.10 5.05 -18.94
C SER A 8 12.62 6.01 -17.85
N ALA A 9 11.79 6.94 -17.37
CA ALA A 9 12.16 7.86 -16.29
C ALA A 9 12.02 7.22 -14.89
N HIS A 10 11.46 6.02 -14.78
CA HIS A 10 11.22 5.36 -13.51
C HIS A 10 12.02 4.06 -13.41
N SER A 11 12.68 3.87 -12.27
CA SER A 11 13.53 2.71 -11.99
C SER A 11 12.76 1.46 -11.51
N LYS A 12 11.50 1.62 -11.09
CA LYS A 12 10.59 0.51 -10.73
C LYS A 12 9.27 0.64 -11.48
N ILE A 13 8.94 -0.40 -12.24
CA ILE A 13 7.74 -0.52 -13.07
C ILE A 13 7.01 -1.81 -12.70
N SER A 14 5.68 -1.78 -12.72
CA SER A 14 4.82 -2.94 -12.51
C SER A 14 3.81 -3.05 -13.66
N MET A 15 3.40 -4.27 -14.00
CA MET A 15 2.35 -4.51 -14.99
C MET A 15 1.00 -4.60 -14.28
N VAL A 16 0.07 -3.72 -14.63
CA VAL A 16 -1.29 -3.68 -14.07
C VAL A 16 -2.27 -3.74 -15.23
N ASP A 17 -3.17 -4.72 -15.23
CA ASP A 17 -4.17 -4.91 -16.30
C ASP A 17 -3.55 -4.92 -17.72
N GLY A 18 -2.33 -5.45 -17.85
CA GLY A 18 -1.59 -5.50 -19.12
C GLY A 18 -0.91 -4.19 -19.53
N GLN A 19 -0.96 -3.14 -18.70
CA GLN A 19 -0.32 -1.84 -18.96
C GLN A 19 0.83 -1.57 -17.98
N PRO A 20 1.92 -0.93 -18.44
CA PRO A 20 3.04 -0.58 -17.57
C PRO A 20 2.68 0.61 -16.66
N CYS A 21 2.95 0.47 -15.37
CA CYS A 21 2.64 1.46 -14.35
C CYS A 21 3.88 1.80 -13.51
N CYS A 22 4.15 3.09 -13.30
CA CYS A 22 5.24 3.53 -12.40
C CYS A 22 4.92 3.14 -10.95
N ALA A 23 5.95 2.84 -10.14
CA ALA A 23 5.77 2.42 -8.75
C ALA A 23 4.91 3.38 -7.91
N LYS A 24 5.07 4.69 -8.11
CA LYS A 24 4.26 5.72 -7.44
C LYS A 24 2.76 5.61 -7.78
N CYS A 25 2.44 5.43 -9.07
CA CYS A 25 1.05 5.28 -9.48
C CYS A 25 0.45 3.97 -8.99
N TYR A 26 1.24 2.90 -8.98
CA TYR A 26 0.83 1.63 -8.40
C TYR A 26 0.50 1.80 -6.91
N GLU A 27 1.37 2.48 -6.15
CA GLU A 27 1.13 2.78 -4.74
C GLU A 27 -0.14 3.61 -4.52
N ASP A 28 -0.40 4.58 -5.39
CA ASP A 28 -1.56 5.45 -5.28
C ASP A 28 -2.90 4.75 -5.59
N SER A 29 -2.96 3.82 -6.56
CA SER A 29 -4.23 3.21 -6.99
C SER A 29 -4.42 1.73 -6.66
N HIS A 30 -3.35 0.97 -6.44
CA HIS A 30 -3.42 -0.49 -6.29
C HIS A 30 -2.80 -1.03 -5.01
N ALA A 31 -1.99 -0.24 -4.29
CA ALA A 31 -1.42 -0.74 -3.04
C ALA A 31 -2.49 -1.02 -1.99
N LYS A 32 -2.31 -2.13 -1.27
CA LYS A 32 -3.03 -2.42 -0.04
C LYS A 32 -2.84 -1.25 0.92
N ARG A 33 -3.91 -0.81 1.58
CA ARG A 33 -3.85 0.29 2.55
C ARG A 33 -4.11 -0.24 3.94
N CYS A 34 -3.31 0.22 4.90
CA CYS A 34 -3.54 -0.06 6.30
C CYS A 34 -4.88 0.54 6.74
N THR A 35 -5.75 -0.29 7.30
CA THR A 35 -7.08 0.08 7.76
C THR A 35 -7.04 1.05 8.94
N LEU A 36 -5.96 1.05 9.74
CA LEU A 36 -5.81 1.96 10.87
C LEU A 36 -5.25 3.32 10.44
N CYS A 37 -4.12 3.35 9.73
CA CYS A 37 -3.40 4.59 9.45
C CYS A 37 -3.60 5.12 8.02
N GLN A 38 -4.34 4.40 7.17
CA GLN A 38 -4.65 4.73 5.77
C GLN A 38 -3.44 4.83 4.83
N LYS A 39 -2.22 4.58 5.32
CA LYS A 39 -0.99 4.56 4.51
C LYS A 39 -0.89 3.26 3.69
N ALA A 40 -0.25 3.34 2.54
CA ALA A 40 0.04 2.18 1.70
C ALA A 40 0.97 1.20 2.42
N ILE A 41 0.69 -0.09 2.29
CA ILE A 41 1.57 -1.18 2.69
C ILE A 41 2.47 -1.45 1.48
N ILE A 42 3.70 -0.94 1.55
CA ILE A 42 4.69 -1.08 0.48
C ILE A 42 5.22 -2.51 0.39
N ALA A 43 5.82 -2.85 -0.76
CA ALA A 43 6.54 -4.11 -0.92
C ALA A 43 7.63 -4.26 0.15
N ASP A 44 7.89 -5.50 0.57
CA ASP A 44 8.88 -5.88 1.60
C ASP A 44 8.54 -5.49 3.05
N VAL A 45 7.30 -5.06 3.34
CA VAL A 45 6.83 -4.84 4.72
C VAL A 45 5.92 -5.99 5.16
N GLU A 46 6.21 -6.57 6.33
CA GLU A 46 5.31 -7.55 6.96
C GLU A 46 3.97 -6.89 7.30
N TYR A 47 2.87 -7.53 6.89
CA TYR A 47 1.52 -7.05 7.15
C TYR A 47 0.59 -8.19 7.56
N LEU A 48 -0.54 -7.81 8.14
CA LEU A 48 -1.61 -8.73 8.54
C LEU A 48 -2.83 -8.51 7.65
N GLU A 49 -3.51 -9.61 7.32
CA GLU A 49 -4.72 -9.65 6.49
C GLU A 49 -5.83 -10.39 7.24
N PHE A 50 -7.00 -9.76 7.33
CA PHE A 50 -8.19 -10.33 7.96
C PHE A 50 -9.46 -9.69 7.36
N GLU A 51 -10.42 -10.51 6.91
CA GLU A 51 -11.68 -10.04 6.27
C GLU A 51 -11.46 -8.95 5.20
N ASP A 52 -10.56 -9.22 4.23
CA ASP A 52 -10.20 -8.31 3.13
C ASP A 52 -9.66 -6.94 3.57
N LYS A 53 -9.26 -6.82 4.83
CA LYS A 53 -8.61 -5.64 5.40
C LYS A 53 -7.16 -5.93 5.70
N TYR A 54 -6.36 -4.88 5.63
CA TYR A 54 -4.91 -4.96 5.79
C TYR A 54 -4.44 -4.04 6.89
N TRP A 55 -3.38 -4.43 7.60
CA TRP A 55 -2.74 -3.60 8.62
C TRP A 55 -1.23 -3.80 8.58
N HIS A 56 -0.48 -2.73 8.83
CA HIS A 56 0.90 -2.91 9.28
C HIS A 56 0.91 -3.70 10.59
N LYS A 57 1.95 -4.48 10.84
CA LYS A 57 2.13 -5.25 12.08
C LYS A 57 1.90 -4.40 13.35
N GLU A 58 2.47 -3.19 13.37
CA GLU A 58 2.33 -2.23 14.48
C GLU A 58 0.94 -1.58 14.56
N CYS A 59 0.18 -1.59 13.46
CA CYS A 59 -1.17 -1.04 13.39
C CYS A 59 -2.25 -2.05 13.78
N PHE A 60 -1.93 -3.34 13.86
CA PHE A 60 -2.88 -4.38 14.26
C PHE A 60 -2.87 -4.56 15.78
N THR A 61 -3.46 -3.60 16.48
CA THR A 61 -3.50 -3.59 17.95
C THR A 61 -4.93 -3.62 18.46
N CYS A 62 -5.11 -4.05 19.72
CA CYS A 62 -6.43 -4.12 20.34
C CYS A 62 -7.01 -2.71 20.51
N SER A 63 -8.15 -2.44 19.86
CA SER A 63 -8.86 -1.17 19.94
C SER A 63 -9.31 -0.79 21.35
N LYS A 64 -9.46 -1.77 22.25
CA LYS A 64 -9.75 -1.54 23.68
C LYS A 64 -8.51 -1.22 24.51
N CYS A 65 -7.33 -1.70 24.11
CA CYS A 65 -6.08 -1.46 24.82
C CYS A 65 -5.38 -0.19 24.34
N GLN A 66 -5.64 0.26 23.10
CA GLN A 66 -5.06 1.48 22.53
C GLN A 66 -5.51 2.78 23.22
N VAL A 67 -6.62 2.77 23.98
CA VAL A 67 -7.22 3.99 24.55
C VAL A 67 -6.57 4.49 25.84
N LEU A 68 -5.46 3.91 26.29
CA LEU A 68 -4.81 4.30 27.54
C LEU A 68 -3.28 4.28 27.42
N ASN A 69 -2.72 5.45 27.10
CA ASN A 69 -1.49 5.97 27.71
C ASN A 69 -1.44 7.49 27.55
#